data_AF-A0A3M0ZV19-F1
#
_entry.id   AF-A0A3M0ZV19-F1
#
_cell.length_a   1.000
_cell.length_b   1.000
_cell.length_c   1.000
_cell.angle_alpha   90.00
_cell.angle_beta   90.00
_cell.angle_gamma   90.00
#
_symmetry.space_group_name_H-M   'P 1'
#
loop_
_entity.id
_entity.type
_entity.pdbx_description
1 polymer ?
#
loop_
_entity_poly.entity_id
_entity_poly.type
_entity_poly.pdbx_seq_one_letter_code
_entity_poly.pdbx_strand_id
1 'polypeptide(L)'
;GILIAEFSNLFELEILISSIVAGIVVENLSNKGEELLQGIKTFSLPLYIVFFVLAGASLHLQTLQKSLLITLVLVVMRLFFLFISNYLAGKWLKKDRVVTNLSWMGFVGQAGIAIGLTHIIEKAIPGENGKILVSILLATVVINEFMGPIFFKILIEKAKEGQSIAFKKNKF
;
A
#
# COMPACT_ATOMS: atom_id res chain seq x y z
N GLY A 1 -15.83 9.19 11.36
CA GLY A 1 -14.58 9.91 11.06
C GLY A 1 -13.93 10.40 12.34
N ILE A 2 -14.39 11.54 12.87
CA ILE A 2 -13.79 12.23 14.03
C ILE A 2 -13.80 11.37 15.30
N LEU A 3 -14.91 10.68 15.61
CA LEU A 3 -15.00 9.80 16.79
C LEU A 3 -14.04 8.60 16.73
N ILE A 4 -13.77 8.06 15.53
CA ILE A 4 -12.85 6.93 15.34
C ILE A 4 -11.41 7.42 15.50
N ALA A 5 -11.08 8.61 15.00
CA ALA A 5 -9.76 9.21 15.15
C ALA A 5 -9.44 9.55 16.62
N GLU A 6 -10.42 10.11 17.36
CA GLU A 6 -10.32 10.37 18.80
C GLU A 6 -10.13 9.08 19.61
N PHE A 7 -10.94 8.05 19.34
CA PHE A 7 -10.84 6.76 20.04
C PHE A 7 -9.54 6.03 19.71
N SER A 8 -9.04 6.12 18.46
CA SER A 8 -7.75 5.55 18.07
C SER A 8 -6.57 6.25 18.76
N ASN A 9 -6.61 7.58 18.89
CA ASN A 9 -5.58 8.32 19.63
C ASN A 9 -5.58 7.99 21.13
N LEU A 10 -6.74 7.72 21.72
CA LEU A 10 -6.85 7.38 23.14
C LEU A 10 -6.24 5.99 23.48
N PHE A 11 -6.17 5.09 22.50
CA PHE A 11 -5.74 3.69 22.66
C PHE A 11 -4.47 3.32 21.88
N GLU A 12 -3.73 4.29 21.33
CA GLU A 12 -2.58 4.06 20.44
C GLU A 12 -2.89 3.10 19.26
N LEU A 13 -4.16 3.00 18.86
CA LEU A 13 -4.59 2.11 17.79
C LEU A 13 -4.31 2.76 16.44
N GLU A 14 -3.69 1.99 15.53
CA GLU A 14 -3.45 2.43 14.15
C GLU A 14 -4.78 2.82 13.49
N ILE A 15 -4.91 4.10 13.12
CA ILE A 15 -6.13 4.70 12.54
C ILE A 15 -6.64 3.91 11.32
N LEU A 16 -5.73 3.31 10.55
CA LEU A 16 -6.06 2.46 9.41
C LEU A 16 -6.84 1.21 9.84
N ILE A 17 -6.33 0.46 10.82
CA ILE A 17 -6.97 -0.76 11.31
C ILE A 17 -8.35 -0.42 11.90
N SER A 18 -8.42 0.65 12.70
CA SER A 18 -9.67 1.12 13.30
C SER A 18 -10.72 1.46 12.23
N SER A 19 -10.31 2.12 11.15
CA SER A 19 -11.18 2.46 10.03
C SER A 19 -11.65 1.22 9.24
N ILE A 20 -10.77 0.23 9.04
CA ILE A 20 -11.12 -1.04 8.39
C ILE A 20 -12.12 -1.82 9.24
N VAL A 21 -11.85 -1.96 10.55
CA VAL A 21 -12.73 -2.66 11.48
C VAL A 21 -14.09 -1.98 11.54
N ALA A 22 -14.14 -0.66 11.62
CA ALA A 22 -15.40 0.08 11.58
C ALA A 22 -16.19 -0.17 10.28
N GLY A 23 -15.52 -0.19 9.13
CA GLY A 23 -16.15 -0.53 7.85
C GLY A 23 -16.72 -1.94 7.82
N ILE A 24 -15.97 -2.93 8.31
CA ILE A 24 -16.42 -4.33 8.42
C ILE A 24 -17.64 -4.43 9.35
N VAL A 25 -17.58 -3.78 10.52
CA VAL A 25 -18.67 -3.77 11.51
C VAL A 25 -19.94 -3.16 10.90
N VAL A 26 -19.84 -2.01 10.23
CA VAL A 26 -21.02 -1.37 9.63
C VAL A 26 -21.60 -2.22 8.50
N GLU A 27 -20.77 -2.80 7.63
CA GLU A 27 -21.25 -3.64 6.53
C GLU A 27 -21.94 -4.92 7.02
N ASN A 28 -21.46 -5.53 8.12
CA ASN A 28 -21.97 -6.81 8.60
C ASN A 28 -23.09 -6.68 9.64
N LEU A 29 -23.14 -5.58 10.39
CA LEU A 29 -24.06 -5.40 11.53
C LEU A 29 -25.09 -4.29 11.32
N SER A 30 -25.04 -3.56 10.21
CA SER A 30 -25.97 -2.47 9.92
C SER A 30 -26.54 -2.55 8.49
N ASN A 31 -27.80 -2.13 8.33
CA ASN A 31 -28.44 -2.00 7.02
C ASN A 31 -27.98 -0.75 6.23
N LYS A 32 -26.97 -0.04 6.73
CA LYS A 32 -26.47 1.24 6.19
C LYS A 32 -25.14 1.10 5.44
N GLY A 33 -24.66 -0.12 5.19
CA GLY A 33 -23.40 -0.39 4.49
C GLY A 33 -23.32 0.29 3.11
N GLU A 34 -24.35 0.15 2.27
CA GLU A 34 -24.39 0.78 0.95
C GLU A 34 -24.38 2.32 1.01
N GLU A 35 -25.10 2.91 1.95
CA GLU A 35 -25.15 4.36 2.14
C GLU A 35 -23.78 4.90 2.58
N LEU A 36 -23.11 4.19 3.51
CA LEU A 36 -21.73 4.49 3.91
C LEU A 36 -20.78 4.40 2.71
N LEU A 37 -20.88 3.33 1.91
CA LEU A 37 -20.01 3.13 0.76
C LEU A 37 -20.20 4.22 -0.31
N GLN A 38 -21.44 4.63 -0.58
CA GLN A 38 -21.72 5.74 -1.50
C GLN A 38 -21.17 7.07 -0.98
N GLY A 39 -21.31 7.34 0.32
CA GLY A 39 -20.70 8.50 0.96
C GLY A 39 -19.18 8.49 0.78
N ILE A 40 -18.52 7.38 1.08
CA ILE A 40 -17.06 7.24 0.91
C ILE A 40 -16.66 7.48 -0.55
N LYS A 41 -17.30 6.83 -1.52
CA LYS A 41 -16.99 6.99 -2.95
C LYS A 41 -17.07 8.45 -3.40
N THR A 42 -18.05 9.19 -2.90
CA THR A 42 -18.24 10.62 -3.23
C THR A 42 -17.08 11.47 -2.70
N PHE A 43 -16.59 11.19 -1.49
CA PHE A 43 -15.47 11.91 -0.87
C PHE A 43 -14.09 11.42 -1.33
N SER A 44 -13.97 10.20 -1.86
CA SER A 44 -12.68 9.63 -2.29
C SER A 44 -11.99 10.49 -3.35
N LEU A 45 -12.71 11.00 -4.35
CA LEU A 45 -12.10 11.73 -5.46
C LEU A 45 -11.42 13.04 -5.01
N PRO A 46 -12.08 13.96 -4.27
CA PRO A 46 -11.41 15.13 -3.70
C PRO A 46 -10.22 14.76 -2.80
N LEU A 47 -10.35 13.71 -2.00
CA LEU A 47 -9.30 13.26 -1.09
C LEU A 47 -8.07 12.77 -1.85
N TYR A 48 -8.26 12.00 -2.94
CA TYR A 48 -7.17 11.59 -3.82
C TYR A 48 -6.47 12.79 -4.44
N ILE A 49 -7.21 13.79 -4.92
CA ILE A 49 -6.62 15.00 -5.50
C ILE A 49 -5.73 15.71 -4.46
N VAL A 50 -6.25 15.95 -3.25
CA VAL A 50 -5.48 16.62 -2.18
C VAL A 50 -4.25 15.79 -1.80
N PHE A 51 -4.41 14.48 -1.63
CA PHE A 51 -3.30 13.58 -1.28
C PHE A 51 -2.20 13.59 -2.34
N PHE A 52 -2.55 13.42 -3.62
CA PHE A 52 -1.56 13.39 -4.70
C PHE A 52 -0.89 14.75 -4.93
N VAL A 53 -1.62 15.86 -4.77
CA VAL A 53 -1.03 17.21 -4.84
C VAL A 53 -0.05 17.43 -3.69
N LEU A 54 -0.41 17.12 -2.45
CA LEU A 54 0.47 17.26 -1.29
C LEU A 54 1.68 16.32 -1.37
N ALA A 55 1.49 15.08 -1.81
CA ALA A 55 2.58 14.13 -2.01
C ALA A 55 3.55 14.63 -3.10
N GLY A 56 3.03 15.14 -4.22
CA GLY A 56 3.84 15.76 -5.27
C GLY A 56 4.58 17.02 -4.80
N ALA A 57 3.92 17.88 -4.03
CA ALA A 57 4.51 19.10 -3.47
C ALA A 57 5.59 18.81 -2.42
N SER A 58 5.47 17.70 -1.68
CA SER A 58 6.45 17.26 -0.68
C SER A 58 7.69 16.61 -1.32
N LEU A 59 7.68 16.36 -2.64
CA LEU A 59 8.79 15.72 -3.34
C LEU A 59 9.89 16.74 -3.64
N HIS A 60 10.95 16.74 -2.83
CA HIS A 60 12.13 17.56 -3.08
C HIS A 60 12.99 16.98 -4.22
N LEU A 61 12.70 17.38 -5.46
CA LEU A 61 13.36 16.89 -6.68
C LEU A 61 14.89 17.01 -6.64
N GLN A 62 15.44 18.05 -6.01
CA GLN A 62 16.89 18.24 -5.86
C GLN A 62 17.53 17.19 -4.93
N THR A 63 16.85 16.80 -3.85
CA THR A 63 17.31 15.74 -2.95
C THR A 63 17.15 14.36 -3.58
N LEU A 64 16.09 14.18 -4.37
CA LEU A 64 15.86 12.97 -5.15
C LEU A 64 16.97 12.75 -6.19
N GLN A 65 17.42 13.78 -6.91
CA GLN A 65 18.51 13.66 -7.87
C GLN A 65 19.81 13.17 -7.24
N LYS A 66 20.17 13.68 -6.05
CA LYS A 66 21.39 13.27 -5.33
C LYS A 66 21.34 11.82 -4.85
N SER A 67 20.14 11.29 -4.62
CA SER A 67 19.91 9.96 -4.05
C SER A 67 19.24 8.98 -5.02
N LEU A 68 19.11 9.36 -6.29
CA LEU A 68 18.29 8.65 -7.29
C LEU A 68 18.78 7.23 -7.51
N LEU A 69 20.11 7.05 -7.65
CA LEU A 69 20.70 5.74 -7.90
C LEU A 69 20.43 4.77 -6.73
N ILE A 70 20.67 5.22 -5.50
CA ILE A 70 20.45 4.41 -4.29
C ILE A 70 18.95 4.08 -4.15
N THR A 71 18.09 5.08 -4.35
CA THR A 71 16.63 4.91 -4.32
C THR A 71 16.18 3.87 -5.34
N LEU A 72 16.65 3.95 -6.57
CA LEU A 72 16.27 3.01 -7.63
C LEU A 72 16.74 1.58 -7.32
N VAL A 73 17.97 1.43 -6.83
CA VAL A 73 18.49 0.12 -6.38
C VAL A 73 17.61 -0.45 -5.27
N LEU A 74 17.22 0.36 -4.28
CA LEU A 74 16.33 -0.07 -3.20
C LEU A 74 14.94 -0.46 -3.70
N VAL A 75 14.35 0.30 -4.63
CA VAL A 75 13.06 -0.04 -5.25
C VAL A 75 13.17 -1.40 -5.96
N VAL A 76 14.18 -1.61 -6.79
CA VAL A 76 14.36 -2.86 -7.54
C VAL A 76 14.58 -4.04 -6.60
N MET A 77 15.47 -3.89 -5.62
CA MET A 77 15.72 -4.93 -4.60
C MET A 77 14.44 -5.27 -3.85
N ARG A 78 13.67 -4.26 -3.44
CA ARG A 78 12.41 -4.46 -2.74
C ARG A 78 11.42 -5.26 -3.57
N LEU A 79 11.21 -4.90 -4.85
CA LEU A 79 10.31 -5.62 -5.75
C LEU A 79 10.76 -7.07 -5.94
N PHE A 80 12.07 -7.30 -6.09
CA PHE A 80 12.65 -8.63 -6.21
C PHE A 80 12.41 -9.49 -4.97
N PHE A 81 12.68 -8.96 -3.77
CA PHE A 81 12.41 -9.68 -2.52
C PHE A 81 10.92 -9.90 -2.27
N LEU A 82 10.06 -8.94 -2.63
CA LEU A 82 8.60 -9.09 -2.59
C LEU A 82 8.11 -10.24 -3.48
N PHE A 83 8.63 -10.32 -4.71
CA PHE A 83 8.33 -11.40 -5.64
C PHE A 83 8.78 -12.76 -5.08
N ILE A 84 10.05 -12.86 -4.67
CA ILE A 84 10.63 -14.11 -4.15
C ILE A 84 9.88 -14.59 -2.91
N SER A 85 9.69 -13.72 -1.92
CA SER A 85 9.00 -14.08 -0.68
C SER A 85 7.59 -14.61 -0.92
N ASN A 86 6.80 -13.94 -1.76
CA ASN A 86 5.45 -14.39 -2.11
C ASN A 86 5.48 -15.69 -2.92
N TYR A 87 6.40 -15.83 -3.87
CA TYR A 87 6.53 -17.04 -4.68
C TYR A 87 6.90 -18.25 -3.82
N LEU A 88 7.87 -18.11 -2.92
CA LEU A 88 8.26 -19.16 -1.98
C LEU A 88 7.10 -19.50 -1.05
N ALA A 89 6.44 -18.50 -0.47
CA ALA A 89 5.29 -18.70 0.42
C ALA A 89 4.13 -19.42 -0.30
N GLY A 90 3.79 -19.01 -1.52
CA GLY A 90 2.75 -19.64 -2.33
C GLY A 90 3.07 -21.10 -2.65
N LYS A 91 4.33 -21.39 -3.00
CA LYS A 91 4.80 -22.76 -3.26
C LYS A 91 4.77 -23.63 -2.01
N TRP A 92 5.23 -23.12 -0.88
CA TRP A 92 5.19 -23.83 0.41
C TRP A 92 3.76 -24.13 0.87
N LEU A 93 2.85 -23.17 0.70
CA LEU A 93 1.43 -23.30 1.03
C LEU A 93 0.60 -24.01 -0.05
N LYS A 94 1.23 -24.49 -1.13
CA LYS A 94 0.59 -25.17 -2.27
C LYS A 94 -0.61 -24.40 -2.83
N LYS A 95 -0.50 -23.07 -2.91
CA LYS A 95 -1.56 -22.19 -3.46
C LYS A 95 -1.61 -22.32 -4.99
N ASP A 96 -2.69 -21.83 -5.58
CA ASP A 96 -2.82 -21.80 -7.03
C ASP A 96 -1.76 -20.90 -7.69
N ARG A 97 -1.66 -20.99 -9.03
CA ARG A 97 -0.64 -20.26 -9.80
C ARG A 97 -0.85 -18.75 -9.77
N VAL A 98 -2.10 -18.28 -9.63
CA VAL A 98 -2.42 -16.85 -9.59
C VAL A 98 -1.88 -16.28 -8.29
N VAL A 99 -2.22 -16.88 -7.16
CA VAL A 99 -1.75 -16.48 -5.83
C VAL A 99 -0.23 -16.59 -5.75
N THR A 100 0.34 -17.72 -6.17
CA THR A 100 1.80 -17.96 -6.06
C THR A 100 2.62 -16.97 -6.89
N ASN A 101 2.17 -16.60 -8.09
CA ASN A 101 2.99 -15.80 -9.01
C ASN A 101 2.64 -14.32 -9.03
N LEU A 102 1.43 -13.93 -8.60
CA LEU A 102 0.91 -12.57 -8.80
C LEU A 102 0.59 -11.83 -7.50
N SER A 103 0.42 -12.50 -6.36
CA SER A 103 0.02 -11.82 -5.10
C SER A 103 0.99 -10.72 -4.66
N TRP A 104 2.29 -10.82 -4.98
CA TRP A 104 3.28 -9.78 -4.69
C TRP A 104 2.91 -8.41 -5.26
N MET A 105 2.21 -8.37 -6.40
CA MET A 105 1.79 -7.14 -7.07
C MET A 105 0.83 -6.31 -6.19
N GLY A 106 0.08 -6.97 -5.30
CA GLY A 106 -0.82 -6.29 -4.37
C GLY A 106 -0.13 -5.62 -3.19
N PHE A 107 1.14 -5.94 -2.94
CA PHE A 107 1.92 -5.40 -1.82
C PHE A 107 2.93 -4.32 -2.24
N VAL A 108 2.87 -3.87 -3.50
CA VAL A 108 3.82 -2.88 -4.02
C VAL A 108 3.59 -1.51 -3.37
N GLY A 109 2.36 -1.00 -3.40
CA GLY A 109 1.98 0.27 -2.74
C GLY A 109 1.79 0.05 -1.24
N GLN A 110 2.80 0.37 -0.44
CA GLN A 110 2.75 0.35 1.03
C GLN A 110 3.47 1.58 1.60
N ALA A 111 2.72 2.57 2.10
CA ALA A 111 3.26 3.79 2.69
C ALA A 111 3.31 3.81 4.24
N GLY A 112 2.35 3.16 4.92
CA GLY A 112 2.12 3.34 6.38
C GLY A 112 3.35 3.03 7.26
N ILE A 113 3.93 1.84 7.09
CA ILE A 113 5.10 1.41 7.88
C ILE A 113 6.32 2.31 7.64
N ALA A 114 6.50 2.77 6.39
CA ALA A 114 7.65 3.57 6.03
C ALA A 114 7.61 4.97 6.67
N ILE A 115 6.43 5.60 6.77
CA ILE A 115 6.25 6.87 7.49
C ILE A 115 6.50 6.70 9.00
N GLY A 116 6.08 5.58 9.59
CA GLY A 116 6.44 5.26 10.97
C GLY A 116 7.97 5.16 11.16
N LEU A 117 8.65 4.51 10.21
CA LEU A 117 10.09 4.32 10.25
C LEU A 117 10.87 5.63 10.06
N THR A 118 10.37 6.58 9.26
CA THR A 118 11.04 7.89 9.12
C THR A 118 11.11 8.63 10.45
N HIS A 119 10.03 8.61 11.25
CA HIS A 119 10.03 9.24 12.58
C HIS A 119 11.03 8.60 13.53
N ILE A 120 11.19 7.27 13.45
CA ILE A 120 12.18 6.54 14.24
C ILE A 120 13.60 6.94 13.80
N ILE A 121 13.87 7.02 12.49
CA ILE A 121 15.18 7.40 11.95
C ILE A 121 15.54 8.83 12.35
N GLU A 122 14.62 9.78 12.27
CA GLU A 122 14.87 11.17 12.66
C GLU A 122 15.26 11.31 14.13
N LYS A 123 14.66 10.48 15.01
CA LYS A 123 14.99 10.44 16.43
C LYS A 123 16.30 9.70 16.73
N ALA A 124 16.54 8.58 16.05
CA ALA A 124 17.67 7.70 16.32
C ALA A 124 18.99 8.17 15.66
N ILE A 125 18.90 8.85 14.52
CA ILE A 125 20.06 9.31 13.74
C ILE A 125 19.89 10.82 13.48
N PRO A 126 20.18 11.67 14.47
CA PRO A 126 20.11 13.12 14.30
C PRO A 126 21.19 13.60 13.32
N GLY A 127 20.88 14.70 12.61
CA GLY A 127 21.82 15.34 11.68
C GLY A 127 21.55 15.01 10.20
N GLU A 128 22.52 15.30 9.35
CA GLU A 128 22.37 15.22 7.88
C GLU A 128 22.15 13.78 7.40
N ASN A 129 22.79 12.79 8.03
CA ASN A 129 22.68 11.38 7.65
C ASN A 129 21.26 10.83 7.82
N GLY A 130 20.57 11.19 8.91
CA GLY A 130 19.17 10.80 9.13
C GLY A 130 18.24 11.42 8.09
N LYS A 131 18.44 12.70 7.76
CA LYS A 131 17.66 13.39 6.71
C LYS A 131 17.84 12.75 5.33
N ILE A 132 19.05 12.31 4.98
CA ILE A 132 19.32 11.61 3.72
C ILE A 132 18.59 10.27 3.69
N LEU A 133 18.66 9.47 4.77
CA LEU A 133 17.96 8.18 4.86
C LEU A 133 16.44 8.33 4.77
N VAL A 134 15.88 9.30 5.49
CA VAL A 134 14.46 9.65 5.42
C VAL A 134 14.06 10.04 4.00
N SER A 135 14.88 10.87 3.33
CA SER A 135 14.63 11.28 1.95
C SER A 135 14.63 10.11 0.98
N ILE A 136 15.59 9.19 1.10
CA ILE A 136 15.67 7.96 0.29
C ILE A 136 14.44 7.07 0.54
N LEU A 137 14.04 6.92 1.81
CA LEU A 137 12.89 6.11 2.19
C LEU A 137 11.59 6.68 1.63
N LEU A 138 11.36 7.99 1.80
CA LEU A 138 10.19 8.67 1.24
C LEU A 138 10.17 8.60 -0.29
N ALA A 139 11.31 8.81 -0.95
CA ALA A 139 11.41 8.67 -2.40
C ALA A 139 11.05 7.26 -2.87
N THR A 140 11.54 6.23 -2.16
CA THR A 140 11.20 4.82 -2.42
C THR A 140 9.69 4.57 -2.27
N VAL A 141 9.07 5.12 -1.21
CA VAL A 141 7.62 5.02 -0.99
C VAL A 141 6.85 5.67 -2.12
N VAL A 142 7.20 6.89 -2.53
CA VAL A 142 6.49 7.59 -3.61
C VAL A 142 6.53 6.80 -4.92
N ILE A 143 7.69 6.24 -5.28
CA ILE A 143 7.82 5.42 -6.49
C ILE A 143 6.93 4.17 -6.40
N ASN A 144 6.94 3.49 -5.26
CA ASN A 144 6.14 2.29 -5.05
C ASN A 144 4.63 2.59 -4.98
N GLU A 145 4.21 3.70 -4.40
CA GLU A 145 2.81 4.15 -4.39
C GLU A 145 2.31 4.51 -5.79
N PHE A 146 3.17 5.08 -6.64
CA PHE A 146 2.83 5.31 -8.05
C PHE A 146 2.69 3.99 -8.83
N MET A 147 3.58 3.03 -8.58
CA MET A 147 3.56 1.72 -9.21
C MET A 147 2.40 0.84 -8.68
N GLY A 148 2.02 1.00 -7.42
CA GLY A 148 1.04 0.18 -6.71
C GLY A 148 -0.28 0.00 -7.46
N PRO A 149 -1.00 1.06 -7.84
CA PRO A 149 -2.25 0.98 -8.60
C PRO A 149 -2.10 0.25 -9.94
N ILE A 150 -0.96 0.43 -10.62
CA ILE A 150 -0.67 -0.22 -11.91
C ILE A 150 -0.54 -1.74 -11.70
N PHE A 151 0.29 -2.16 -10.75
CA PHE A 151 0.46 -3.57 -10.42
C PHE A 151 -0.81 -4.21 -9.88
N PHE A 152 -1.55 -3.49 -9.03
CA PHE A 152 -2.81 -3.96 -8.49
C PHE A 152 -3.86 -4.18 -9.58
N LYS A 153 -3.95 -3.26 -10.56
CA LYS A 153 -4.83 -3.44 -11.72
C LYS A 153 -4.46 -4.70 -12.51
N ILE A 154 -3.17 -4.89 -12.82
CA ILE A 154 -2.67 -6.06 -13.55
C ILE A 154 -2.99 -7.36 -12.78
N LEU A 155 -2.82 -7.36 -11.45
CA LEU A 155 -3.17 -8.49 -10.60
C LEU A 155 -4.65 -8.85 -10.74
N ILE A 156 -5.56 -7.88 -10.62
CA ILE A 156 -7.00 -8.12 -10.68
C ILE A 156 -7.42 -8.63 -12.07
N GLU A 157 -6.87 -8.05 -13.15
CA GLU A 157 -7.15 -8.50 -14.52
C GLU A 157 -6.69 -9.95 -14.74
N LYS A 158 -5.45 -10.27 -14.37
CA LYS A 158 -4.92 -11.64 -14.50
C LYS A 158 -5.59 -12.65 -13.57
N ALA A 159 -6.02 -12.22 -12.39
CA ALA A 159 -6.76 -13.07 -11.45
C ALA A 159 -8.13 -13.48 -12.02
N LYS A 160 -8.85 -12.53 -12.66
CA LYS A 160 -10.12 -12.81 -13.33
C LYS A 160 -9.95 -13.77 -14.50
N GLU A 161 -8.91 -13.60 -15.31
CA GLU A 161 -8.57 -14.53 -16.40
C GLU A 161 -8.27 -15.94 -15.87
N GLY A 162 -7.47 -16.04 -14.80
CA GLY A 162 -7.14 -17.33 -14.17
C GLY A 162 -8.37 -18.07 -13.62
N GLN A 163 -9.32 -17.36 -13.02
CA GLN A 163 -10.59 -17.94 -12.57
C GLN A 163 -11.46 -18.42 -13.74
N SER A 164 -11.53 -17.65 -14.84
CA SER A 164 -12.30 -18.02 -16.04
C SER A 164 -11.78 -19.32 -16.68
N ILE A 165 -10.45 -19.49 -16.74
CA ILE A 165 -9.82 -20.70 -17.30
C ILE A 165 -10.05 -21.91 -16.39
N ALA A 166 -9.96 -21.74 -15.06
CA ALA A 166 -10.26 -22.81 -14.10
C ALA A 166 -11.73 -23.27 -14.19
N PHE A 167 -12.67 -22.33 -14.36
CA PHE A 167 -14.09 -22.64 -14.50
C PHE A 167 -14.41 -23.42 -15.79
N LYS A 168 -13.73 -23.12 -16.90
CA LYS A 168 -13.85 -23.90 -18.15
C LYS A 168 -13.31 -25.32 -18.00
N LYS A 169 -12.23 -25.51 -17.23
CA LYS A 169 -11.58 -26.83 -17.09
C LYS A 169 -12.35 -27.80 -16.20
N ASN A 170 -13.16 -27.30 -15.27
CA ASN A 170 -14.05 -28.12 -14.42
C ASN A 170 -15.37 -28.53 -15.09
N LYS A 171 -15.61 -28.13 -16.35
CA LYS A 171 -16.84 -28.39 -17.09
C LYS A 171 -16.69 -29.50 -18.16
N PHE A 172 -15.53 -30.17 -18.19
CA PHE A 172 -15.18 -31.31 -19.03
C PHE A 172 -14.54 -32.39 -18.15
#